data_AF-A0A071LB62-F1
#
_entry.id   AF-A0A071LB62-F1
#
_cell.length_a   1.000
_cell.length_b   1.000
_cell.length_c   1.000
_cell.angle_alpha   90.00
_cell.angle_beta   90.00
_cell.angle_gamma   90.00
#
_symmetry.space_group_name_H-M   'P 1'
#
loop_
_entity.id
_entity.type
_entity.pdbx_description
1 polymer ?
#
loop_
_entity_poly.entity_id
_entity_poly.type
_entity_poly.pdbx_seq_one_letter_code
_entity_poly.pdbx_strand_id
1 'polypeptide(L)' 'MLGKRSTDPVPATRFRSDRISSVNGQYFFSTREGTLEGPYFTRFDAEREIDAYIRRMRQSAEIQAPGSH' A
#
# COMPACT_ATOMS: atom_id res chain seq x y z
N MET A 1 -38.10 13.49 3.77
CA MET A 1 -36.93 13.85 4.59
C MET A 1 -35.75 12.99 4.14
N LEU A 2 -34.63 13.65 3.87
CA LEU A 2 -33.40 13.15 3.24
C LEU A 2 -32.71 12.06 4.08
N GLY A 3 -32.22 11.02 3.40
CA GLY A 3 -31.73 9.78 3.97
C GLY A 3 -30.61 9.90 4.99
N LYS A 4 -30.73 9.12 6.06
CA LYS A 4 -29.61 8.71 6.90
C LYS A 4 -29.04 7.42 6.31
N ARG A 5 -27.84 7.47 5.75
CA ARG A 5 -27.04 6.26 5.56
C ARG A 5 -26.62 5.80 6.95
N SER A 6 -27.29 4.78 7.48
CA SER A 6 -26.82 4.04 8.64
C SER A 6 -25.54 3.32 8.25
N THR A 7 -24.39 3.95 8.50
CA THR A 7 -23.08 3.29 8.36
C THR A 7 -22.90 2.40 9.58
N ASP A 8 -23.54 1.25 9.59
CA ASP A 8 -23.16 0.19 10.50
C ASP A 8 -21.76 -0.31 10.06
N PRO A 9 -20.75 -0.30 10.94
CA PRO A 9 -19.45 -0.89 10.62
C PRO A 9 -19.64 -2.41 10.61
N VAL A 10 -20.18 -2.94 9.52
CA VAL A 10 -20.23 -4.38 9.27
C VAL A 10 -18.82 -4.92 9.48
N PRO A 11 -18.62 -6.00 10.26
CA PRO A 11 -17.31 -6.57 10.46
C PRO A 11 -16.75 -7.06 9.11
N ALA A 12 -15.99 -6.19 8.45
CA ALA A 12 -15.29 -6.51 7.23
C ALA A 12 -14.01 -7.26 7.60
N THR A 13 -13.95 -8.55 7.25
CA THR A 13 -12.72 -9.34 7.32
C THR A 13 -11.68 -8.70 6.40
N ARG A 14 -10.82 -7.85 6.96
CA ARG A 14 -9.68 -7.27 6.25
C ARG A 14 -8.59 -8.32 6.23
N PHE A 15 -8.57 -9.13 5.18
CA PHE A 15 -7.42 -9.95 4.85
C PHE A 15 -6.24 -9.01 4.64
N ARG A 16 -5.29 -9.05 5.56
CA ARG A 16 -3.96 -8.48 5.34
C ARG A 16 -3.27 -9.44 4.38
N SER A 17 -3.54 -9.31 3.08
CA SER A 17 -2.67 -9.97 2.10
C SER A 17 -1.27 -9.46 2.35
N ASP A 18 -0.34 -10.39 2.51
CA ASP A 18 1.08 -10.07 2.48
C ASP A 18 1.33 -9.30 1.18
N ARG A 19 2.03 -8.17 1.28
CA ARG A 19 2.28 -7.32 0.11
C ARG A 19 3.34 -7.92 -0.79
N ILE A 20 4.01 -8.97 -0.33
CA ILE A 20 5.11 -9.63 -1.04
C ILE A 20 4.62 -10.93 -1.68
N SER A 21 4.99 -11.11 -2.94
CA SER A 21 4.75 -12.32 -3.71
C SER A 21 6.07 -12.84 -4.26
N SER A 22 6.27 -14.17 -4.25
CA SER A 22 7.42 -14.80 -4.91
C SER A 22 6.99 -15.39 -6.26
N VAL A 23 7.71 -15.04 -7.32
CA VAL A 23 7.49 -15.56 -8.67
C VAL A 23 8.84 -16.04 -9.21
N ASN A 24 8.94 -17.33 -9.56
CA ASN A 24 10.17 -17.94 -10.08
C ASN A 24 11.41 -17.73 -9.18
N GLY A 25 11.23 -17.76 -7.86
CA GLY A 25 12.32 -17.55 -6.90
C GLY A 25 12.73 -16.09 -6.71
N GLN A 26 12.06 -15.15 -7.37
CA GLN A 26 12.27 -13.71 -7.20
C GLN A 26 11.12 -13.12 -6.39
N TYR A 27 11.40 -12.09 -5.60
CA TYR A 27 10.41 -11.43 -4.74
C TYR A 27 9.93 -10.13 -5.38
N PHE A 28 8.63 -9.87 -5.26
CA PHE A 28 7.99 -8.66 -5.74
C PHE A 28 7.07 -8.14 -4.66
N PHE A 29 6.83 -6.83 -4.62
CA PHE A 29 5.76 -6.28 -3.79
C PHE A 29 4.69 -5.58 -4.61
N SER A 30 3.45 -5.63 -4.12
CA SER A 30 2.31 -4.95 -4.72
C SER A 30 2.06 -3.58 -4.09
N THR A 31 1.88 -2.57 -4.93
CA THR A 31 1.42 -1.24 -4.51
C THR A 31 -0.11 -1.18 -4.47
N ARG A 32 -0.66 -0.14 -3.84
CA ARG A 32 -2.12 0.08 -3.83
C ARG A 32 -2.68 0.42 -5.21
N GLU A 33 -1.81 0.90 -6.11
CA GLU A 33 -2.19 1.28 -7.47
C GLU A 33 -2.18 0.08 -8.43
N GLY A 34 -1.94 -1.13 -7.90
CA GLY A 34 -1.92 -2.37 -8.67
C GLY A 34 -0.61 -2.62 -9.41
N THR A 35 0.45 -1.85 -9.14
CA THR A 35 1.77 -2.11 -9.71
C THR A 35 2.52 -3.16 -8.90
N LEU A 36 3.37 -3.92 -9.58
CA LEU A 36 4.30 -4.89 -9.01
C LEU A 36 5.71 -4.34 -9.13
N GLU A 37 6.33 -4.05 -8.00
CA GLU A 37 7.69 -3.53 -7.91
C GLU A 37 8.66 -4.68 -7.58
N GLY A 38 9.82 -4.68 -8.23
CA GLY A 38 10.81 -5.75 -8.15
C GLY A 38 11.46 -6.01 -9.51
N PRO A 39 12.20 -7.11 -9.69
CA PRO A 39 12.41 -8.20 -8.73
C PRO A 39 13.44 -7.89 -7.63
N TYR A 40 13.23 -8.48 -6.46
CA TYR A 40 14.15 -8.46 -5.31
C TYR A 40 14.73 -9.85 -5.07
N PHE A 41 15.99 -9.90 -4.65
CA PHE A 41 16.71 -11.15 -4.43
C PHE A 41 16.24 -11.87 -3.16
N THR A 42 15.91 -11.12 -2.12
CA THR A 42 15.38 -11.66 -0.86
C THR A 42 14.05 -11.00 -0.48
N ARG A 43 13.27 -11.71 0.35
CA ARG A 43 12.07 -11.14 0.97
C ARG A 43 12.39 -9.89 1.79
N PHE A 44 13.51 -9.89 2.50
CA PHE A 44 13.96 -8.77 3.32
C PHE A 44 14.24 -7.51 2.49
N ASP A 45 14.85 -7.66 1.31
CA ASP A 45 15.07 -6.53 0.40
C ASP A 45 13.74 -5.95 -0.09
N ALA A 46 12.77 -6.81 -0.42
CA ALA A 46 11.43 -6.38 -0.79
C ALA A 46 10.72 -5.63 0.35
N GLU A 47 10.81 -6.11 1.60
CA GLU A 47 10.26 -5.44 2.79
C GLU A 47 10.86 -4.05 2.98
N ARG A 48 12.19 -3.94 2.85
CA ARG A 48 12.90 -2.66 2.98
C ARG A 48 12.49 -1.66 1.90
N GLU A 49 12.30 -2.11 0.67
CA GLU A 49 11.86 -1.26 -0.43
C GLU A 49 10.39 -0.87 -0.32
N ILE A 50 9.51 -1.70 0.25
CA ILE A 50 8.13 -1.29 0.59
C ILE A 50 8.16 -0.07 1.52
N ASP A 51 8.98 -0.09 2.56
CA ASP A 51 9.09 1.03 3.49
C ASP A 51 9.64 2.29 2.81
N ALA A 52 10.63 2.14 1.94
CA ALA A 52 11.18 3.23 1.15
C ALA A 52 10.13 3.82 0.20
N TYR A 53 9.36 2.97 -0.47
CA TYR A 53 8.26 3.37 -1.35
C TYR A 53 7.19 4.16 -0.58
N ILE A 54 6.75 3.65 0.58
CA ILE A 54 5.75 4.35 1.42
C ILE A 54 6.26 5.73 1.84
N ARG A 55 7.53 5.85 2.24
CA ARG A 55 8.14 7.14 2.60
C ARG A 55 8.11 8.11 1.41
N ARG A 56 8.54 7.67 0.23
CA ARG A 56 8.51 8.49 -1.00
C ARG A 56 7.09 8.96 -1.35
N MET A 57 6.10 8.06 -1.26
CA MET A 57 4.70 8.38 -1.56
C MET A 57 4.07 9.34 -0.56
N ARG A 58 4.45 9.25 0.73
CA ARG A 58 4.00 10.23 1.73
C ARG A 58 4.60 11.59 1.48
N GLN A 59 5.91 11.64 1.22
CA GLN A 59 6.61 12.89 0.92
C GLN A 59 6.06 13.53 -0.37
N SER A 60 5.78 12.75 -1.41
CA SER A 60 5.19 13.29 -2.64
C SER A 60 3.76 13.80 -2.42
N ALA A 61 2.96 13.14 -1.59
CA ALA A 61 1.63 13.61 -1.19
C ALA A 61 1.70 14.92 -0.38
N GLU A 62 2.68 15.06 0.53
CA GLU A 62 2.93 16.29 1.29
C GLU A 62 3.33 17.46 0.37
N ILE A 63 4.21 17.21 -0.61
CA ILE A 63 4.61 18.22 -1.60
C ILE A 63 3.43 18.63 -2.49
N GLN A 64 2.56 17.68 -2.85
CA GLN A 64 1.37 17.92 -3.68
C GLN A 64 0.20 18.57 -2.94
N ALA A 65 0.27 18.70 -1.61
CA ALA A 65 -0.70 19.43 -0.80
C ALA A 65 -0.13 20.81 -0.40
N PRO A 66 0.00 21.79 -1.31
CA PRO A 66 0.34 23.15 -0.92
C PRO A 66 -0.87 23.78 -0.23
N GLY A 67 -0.90 23.78 1.10
CA GLY A 67 -1.85 24.60 1.86
C GLY A 67 -2.52 23.91 3.03
N SER A 68 -1.79 23.76 4.13
CA SER A 68 -2.40 23.78 5.47
C SER A 68 -1.35 24.32 6.43
N HIS A 69 -1.11 25.63 6.35
CA HIS A 69 -0.30 26.38 7.30
C HIS A 69 -1.21 27.14 8.26
#